data_AF-A0A9W6PNA6-F1
#
_entry.id   AF-A0A9W6PNA6-F1
#
_cell.length_a   1.000
_cell.length_b   1.000
_cell.length_c   1.000
_cell.angle_alpha   90.00
_cell.angle_beta   90.00
_cell.angle_gamma   90.00
#
_symmetry.space_group_name_H-M   'P 1'
#
loop_
_entity.id
_entity.type
_entity.pdbx_description
1 polymer ?
#
loop_
_entity_poly.entity_id
_entity_poly.type
_entity_poly.pdbx_seq_one_letter_code
_entity_poly.pdbx_strand_id
1 'polypeptide(L)'
;MPAPVLHCTVRRTESTLELLNALFTLSDDPGFEPLLLDTWSPGAPAEEEHDMACLAALLDEPLALRRPRTGHTPSKRLTWHCSIRSSPSTALTEDDWYDLALDVLDATGIDPAGDSTACRWAALQTAEDRIDIVATVVRQDGRWARLHNDEVFARFACEKFSRARAASVR
;
A
#
# COMPACT_ATOMS: atom_id res chain seq x y z
N MET A 1 5.84 14.75 -22.86
CA MET A 1 5.67 15.35 -21.51
C MET A 1 6.89 14.99 -20.65
N PRO A 2 7.27 15.79 -19.64
CA PRO A 2 8.33 15.39 -18.70
C PRO A 2 7.92 14.14 -17.92
N ALA A 3 8.90 13.39 -17.41
CA ALA A 3 8.67 12.24 -16.55
C ALA A 3 8.02 12.68 -15.22
N PRO A 4 7.07 11.93 -14.64
CA PRO A 4 6.51 12.27 -13.34
C PRO A 4 7.60 12.24 -12.28
N VAL A 5 7.72 13.28 -11.46
CA VAL A 5 8.56 13.22 -10.27
C VAL A 5 7.72 12.61 -9.16
N LEU A 6 8.15 11.47 -8.64
CA LEU A 6 7.46 10.73 -7.59
C LEU A 6 8.21 10.84 -6.26
N HIS A 7 7.50 11.23 -5.22
CA HIS A 7 7.99 11.29 -3.85
C HIS A 7 7.36 10.15 -3.05
N CYS A 8 8.17 9.16 -2.69
CA CYS A 8 7.74 7.99 -1.94
C CYS A 8 8.31 8.02 -0.52
N THR A 9 7.44 7.79 0.47
CA THR A 9 7.83 7.62 1.88
C THR A 9 7.25 6.32 2.42
N VAL A 10 8.02 5.62 3.25
CA VAL A 10 7.57 4.40 3.92
C VAL A 10 7.71 4.57 5.43
N ARG A 11 6.67 4.20 6.18
CA ARG A 11 6.68 4.24 7.65
C ARG A 11 5.99 3.02 8.26
N ARG A 12 6.06 2.92 9.59
CA ARG A 12 5.33 1.91 10.38
C ARG A 12 4.43 2.56 11.41
N THR A 13 3.18 2.10 11.51
CA THR A 13 2.19 2.55 12.50
C THR A 13 1.73 1.39 13.38
N GLU A 14 1.23 1.74 14.57
CA GLU A 14 0.82 0.75 15.57
C GLU A 14 -0.61 0.25 15.39
N SER A 15 -1.46 1.02 14.70
CA SER A 15 -2.88 0.71 14.48
C SER A 15 -3.23 0.86 13.00
N THR A 16 -3.75 -0.22 12.41
CA THR A 16 -4.26 -0.24 11.03
C THR A 16 -5.52 0.59 10.92
N LEU A 17 -6.45 0.47 11.87
CA LEU A 17 -7.71 1.23 11.89
C LEU A 17 -7.49 2.75 12.03
N GLU A 18 -6.63 3.18 12.96
CA GLU A 18 -6.36 4.62 13.11
C GLU A 18 -5.71 5.20 11.85
N LEU A 19 -4.85 4.43 11.18
CA LEU A 19 -4.26 4.83 9.91
C LEU A 19 -5.32 4.97 8.81
N LEU A 20 -6.15 3.94 8.59
CA LEU A 20 -7.19 3.98 7.55
C LEU A 20 -8.18 5.13 7.79
N ASN A 21 -8.64 5.31 9.04
CA ASN A 21 -9.49 6.44 9.40
C ASN A 21 -8.81 7.78 9.11
N ALA A 22 -7.53 7.93 9.45
CA ALA A 22 -6.79 9.16 9.16
C ALA A 22 -6.71 9.42 7.65
N LEU A 23 -6.48 8.40 6.82
CA LEU A 23 -6.40 8.53 5.37
C LEU A 23 -7.74 8.96 4.74
N PHE A 24 -8.86 8.47 5.26
CA PHE A 24 -10.20 8.85 4.76
C PHE A 24 -10.75 10.17 5.33
N THR A 25 -10.27 10.60 6.51
CA THR A 25 -10.85 11.77 7.20
C THR A 25 -9.96 12.99 7.20
N LEU A 26 -8.64 12.81 7.15
CA LEU A 26 -7.65 13.90 7.18
C LEU A 26 -7.11 14.12 5.77
N SER A 27 -8.00 14.52 4.85
CA SER A 27 -7.60 14.95 3.51
C SER A 27 -7.05 16.38 3.57
N ASP A 28 -5.87 16.57 3.00
CA ASP A 28 -5.32 17.89 2.64
C ASP A 28 -5.84 18.40 1.28
N ASP A 29 -6.67 17.60 0.60
CA ASP A 29 -7.43 17.97 -0.60
C ASP A 29 -8.94 17.79 -0.32
N PRO A 30 -9.63 18.84 0.19
CA PRO A 30 -11.03 18.74 0.58
C PRO A 30 -11.99 18.56 -0.61
N GLY A 31 -11.52 18.72 -1.85
CA GLY A 31 -12.31 18.51 -3.06
C GLY A 31 -12.24 17.08 -3.60
N PHE A 32 -11.31 16.27 -3.08
CA PHE A 32 -11.11 14.89 -3.51
C PHE A 32 -11.85 13.93 -2.58
N GLU A 33 -12.70 13.07 -3.15
CA GLU A 33 -13.34 11.98 -2.43
C GLU A 33 -12.38 10.78 -2.41
N PRO A 34 -11.90 10.33 -1.23
CA PRO A 34 -10.98 9.21 -1.17
C PRO A 34 -11.60 7.94 -1.73
N LEU A 35 -10.82 7.21 -2.52
CA LEU A 35 -11.23 5.98 -3.19
C LEU A 35 -10.33 4.83 -2.75
N LEU A 36 -10.93 3.67 -2.49
CA LEU A 36 -10.20 2.41 -2.40
C LEU A 36 -10.00 1.87 -3.83
N LEU A 37 -8.75 1.85 -4.29
CA LEU A 37 -8.40 1.52 -5.67
C LEU A 37 -8.35 0.01 -5.90
N ASP A 38 -7.70 -0.73 -5.00
CA ASP A 38 -7.67 -2.20 -5.01
C ASP A 38 -7.20 -2.75 -3.64
N THR A 39 -7.37 -4.05 -3.45
CA THR A 39 -6.88 -4.80 -2.29
C THR A 39 -6.14 -6.08 -2.71
N TRP A 40 -5.52 -6.76 -1.75
CA TRP A 40 -4.92 -8.09 -1.97
C TRP A 40 -5.92 -9.06 -2.61
N SER A 41 -5.50 -10.05 -3.40
CA SER A 41 -6.43 -11.08 -3.93
C SER A 41 -6.57 -12.26 -2.96
N PRO A 42 -7.78 -12.79 -2.67
CA PRO A 42 -9.07 -12.56 -3.33
C PRO A 42 -9.87 -11.33 -2.85
N GLY A 43 -9.30 -10.48 -2.00
CA GLY A 43 -9.91 -9.22 -1.57
C GLY A 43 -10.63 -9.31 -0.25
N ALA A 44 -11.03 -8.12 0.24
CA ALA A 44 -12.13 -8.01 1.17
C ALA A 44 -13.45 -8.40 0.46
N PRO A 45 -14.44 -8.96 1.17
CA PRO A 45 -15.80 -9.03 0.66
C PRO A 45 -16.29 -7.63 0.26
N ALA A 46 -17.03 -7.52 -0.86
CA ALA A 46 -17.45 -6.23 -1.41
C ALA A 46 -18.25 -5.38 -0.41
N GLU A 47 -19.03 -6.02 0.46
CA GLU A 47 -19.79 -5.37 1.54
C GLU A 47 -18.91 -4.81 2.68
N GLU A 48 -17.70 -5.33 2.86
CA GLU A 48 -16.77 -4.98 3.94
C GLU A 48 -15.65 -4.03 3.46
N GLU A 49 -15.48 -3.91 2.14
CA GLU A 49 -14.42 -3.13 1.49
C GLU A 49 -14.48 -1.63 1.84
N HIS A 50 -15.67 -1.09 2.06
CA HIS A 50 -15.90 0.33 2.35
C HIS A 50 -16.08 0.63 3.85
N ASP A 51 -16.06 -0.39 4.72
CA ASP A 51 -16.05 -0.21 6.18
C ASP A 51 -14.60 -0.29 6.68
N MET A 52 -14.04 0.85 7.11
CA MET A 52 -12.64 0.92 7.55
C MET A 52 -12.34 0.04 8.77
N ALA A 53 -13.32 -0.22 9.63
CA ALA A 53 -13.14 -1.13 10.75
C ALA A 53 -13.08 -2.59 10.27
N CYS A 54 -13.95 -2.97 9.33
CA CYS A 54 -13.91 -4.29 8.72
C CYS A 54 -12.62 -4.50 7.91
N LEU A 55 -12.26 -3.55 7.04
CA LEU A 55 -11.03 -3.61 6.25
C LEU A 55 -9.79 -3.70 7.14
N ALA A 56 -9.71 -2.90 8.21
CA ALA A 56 -8.62 -2.99 9.19
C ALA A 56 -8.54 -4.38 9.84
N ALA A 57 -9.67 -4.95 10.25
CA ALA A 57 -9.72 -6.28 10.86
C ALA A 57 -9.26 -7.37 9.87
N LEU A 58 -9.66 -7.27 8.60
CA LEU A 58 -9.20 -8.18 7.55
C LEU A 58 -7.70 -8.05 7.29
N LEU A 59 -7.16 -6.83 7.22
CA LEU A 59 -5.72 -6.62 7.06
C LEU A 59 -4.91 -7.22 8.23
N ASP A 60 -5.45 -7.14 9.45
CA ASP A 60 -4.80 -7.63 10.67
C ASP A 60 -5.02 -9.14 10.94
N GLU A 61 -5.95 -9.81 10.27
CA GLU A 61 -6.25 -11.24 10.48
C GLU A 61 -4.99 -12.15 10.47
N PRO A 62 -4.01 -11.98 9.56
CA PRO A 62 -2.82 -12.81 9.54
C PRO A 62 -1.95 -12.71 10.82
N LEU A 63 -2.10 -11.65 11.62
CA LEU A 63 -1.40 -11.50 12.91
C LEU A 63 -1.74 -12.63 13.88
N ALA A 64 -2.98 -13.12 13.86
CA ALA A 64 -3.45 -14.20 14.73
C ALA A 64 -2.69 -15.52 14.46
N LEU A 65 -2.23 -15.73 13.22
CA LEU A 65 -1.50 -16.94 12.82
C LEU A 65 -0.06 -16.95 13.35
N ARG A 66 0.49 -15.81 13.77
CA ARG A 66 1.91 -15.71 14.13
C ARG A 66 2.24 -16.33 15.48
N ARG A 67 1.42 -16.10 16.51
CA ARG A 67 1.68 -16.60 17.87
C ARG A 67 1.65 -18.14 17.93
N PRO A 68 0.65 -18.85 17.37
CA PRO A 68 0.66 -20.32 17.33
C PRO A 68 1.88 -20.91 16.61
N ARG A 69 2.44 -20.20 15.63
CA ARG A 69 3.60 -20.67 14.85
C ARG A 69 4.95 -20.45 15.52
N THR A 70 5.11 -19.33 16.23
CA THR A 70 6.43 -18.88 16.72
C THR A 70 6.53 -18.83 18.23
N GLY A 71 5.41 -18.93 18.96
CA GLY A 71 5.34 -18.73 20.41
C GLY A 71 5.45 -17.26 20.84
N HIS A 72 5.66 -16.32 19.90
CA HIS A 72 5.90 -14.90 20.20
C HIS A 72 4.75 -14.02 19.72
N THR A 73 4.31 -13.10 20.57
CA THR A 73 3.46 -11.99 20.15
C THR A 73 4.28 -11.03 19.28
N PRO A 74 3.76 -10.59 18.12
CA PRO A 74 4.44 -9.58 17.33
C PRO A 74 4.64 -8.26 18.09
N SER A 75 5.70 -7.53 17.74
CA SER A 75 6.00 -6.22 18.31
C SER A 75 4.90 -5.21 17.97
N LYS A 76 4.91 -4.06 18.65
CA LYS A 76 4.18 -2.88 18.17
C LYS A 76 4.75 -2.47 16.79
N ARG A 77 3.96 -1.79 15.96
CA ARG A 77 4.32 -1.28 14.62
C ARG A 77 4.29 -2.31 13.47
N LEU A 78 3.13 -2.92 13.25
CA LEU A 78 2.94 -3.98 12.26
C LEU A 78 2.30 -3.48 10.97
N THR A 79 1.72 -2.29 11.00
CA THR A 79 1.12 -1.69 9.82
C THR A 79 2.22 -0.95 9.05
N TRP A 80 2.45 -1.42 7.83
CA TRP A 80 3.27 -0.78 6.80
C TRP A 80 2.43 0.25 6.05
N HIS A 81 3.02 1.42 5.81
CA HIS A 81 2.36 2.49 5.09
C HIS A 81 3.35 3.11 4.10
N CYS A 82 3.02 3.06 2.81
CA CYS A 82 3.73 3.76 1.76
C CYS A 82 2.86 4.85 1.18
N SER A 83 3.33 6.09 1.25
CA SER A 83 2.65 7.24 0.64
C SER A 83 3.47 7.71 -0.55
N ILE A 84 2.84 7.81 -1.71
CA ILE A 84 3.47 8.23 -2.95
C ILE A 84 2.73 9.43 -3.50
N ARG A 85 3.49 10.49 -3.80
CA ARG A 85 2.97 11.70 -4.44
C ARG A 85 3.61 11.98 -5.77
N SER A 86 2.81 12.42 -6.73
CA SER A 86 3.29 12.96 -8.01
C SER A 86 3.43 14.47 -7.97
N SER A 87 4.40 15.02 -8.69
CA SER A 87 4.48 16.46 -8.92
C SER A 87 3.26 16.99 -9.69
N PRO A 88 2.72 18.19 -9.38
CA PRO A 88 1.51 18.74 -10.01
C PRO A 88 1.52 18.85 -11.55
N SER A 89 2.71 18.87 -12.16
CA SER A 89 2.88 18.99 -13.60
C SER A 89 2.67 17.67 -14.36
N THR A 90 2.44 16.55 -13.68
CA THR A 90 2.24 15.24 -14.30
C THR A 90 1.11 14.50 -13.60
N ALA A 91 -0.10 14.59 -14.15
CA ALA A 91 -1.22 13.79 -13.70
C ALA A 91 -1.01 12.30 -14.06
N LEU A 92 -1.33 11.42 -13.12
CA LEU A 92 -1.41 9.98 -13.32
C LEU A 92 -2.89 9.57 -13.32
N THR A 93 -3.24 8.62 -14.18
CA THR A 93 -4.59 8.03 -14.18
C THR A 93 -4.75 7.03 -13.03
N GLU A 94 -5.99 6.58 -12.75
CA GLU A 94 -6.24 5.49 -11.81
C GLU A 94 -5.46 4.21 -12.19
N ASP A 95 -5.43 3.87 -13.49
CA ASP A 95 -4.63 2.74 -13.99
C ASP A 95 -3.12 2.94 -13.76
N ASP A 96 -2.61 4.16 -13.92
CA ASP A 96 -1.20 4.48 -13.64
C ASP A 96 -0.89 4.29 -12.14
N TRP A 97 -1.79 4.75 -11.28
CA TRP A 97 -1.66 4.58 -9.83
C TRP A 97 -1.73 3.11 -9.43
N TYR A 98 -2.60 2.34 -10.08
CA TYR A 98 -2.75 0.91 -9.87
C TYR A 98 -1.45 0.15 -10.23
N ASP A 99 -0.95 0.37 -11.46
CA ASP A 99 0.28 -0.24 -11.93
C ASP A 99 1.48 0.11 -11.02
N LEU A 100 1.57 1.38 -10.59
CA LEU A 100 2.60 1.82 -9.66
C LEU A 100 2.50 1.14 -8.29
N ALA A 101 1.28 0.97 -7.76
CA ALA A 101 1.07 0.27 -6.49
C ALA A 101 1.55 -1.18 -6.57
N LEU A 102 1.21 -1.90 -7.65
CA LEU A 102 1.68 -3.27 -7.87
C LEU A 102 3.21 -3.35 -7.99
N ASP A 103 3.84 -2.44 -8.75
CA ASP A 103 5.31 -2.38 -8.88
C ASP A 103 5.99 -2.17 -7.50
N VAL A 104 5.40 -1.34 -6.63
CA VAL A 104 5.91 -1.08 -5.27
C VAL A 104 5.69 -2.28 -4.36
N LEU A 105 4.53 -2.91 -4.41
CA LEU A 105 4.19 -4.09 -3.60
C LEU A 105 5.13 -5.27 -3.89
N ASP A 106 5.43 -5.51 -5.17
CA ASP A 106 6.38 -6.54 -5.61
C ASP A 106 7.79 -6.22 -5.13
N ALA A 107 8.28 -5.00 -5.42
CA ALA A 107 9.65 -4.60 -5.09
C ALA A 107 9.94 -4.59 -3.57
N THR A 108 8.94 -4.25 -2.76
CA THR A 108 9.07 -4.18 -1.29
C THR A 108 8.92 -5.53 -0.60
N GLY A 109 8.41 -6.53 -1.33
CA GLY A 109 8.13 -7.86 -0.80
C GLY A 109 6.87 -7.94 0.07
N ILE A 110 5.97 -6.95 -0.04
CA ILE A 110 4.64 -6.98 0.57
C ILE A 110 3.77 -7.98 -0.19
N ASP A 111 3.67 -7.83 -1.50
CA ASP A 111 2.97 -8.76 -2.40
C ASP A 111 3.81 -9.11 -3.63
N PRO A 112 4.83 -9.98 -3.46
CA PRO A 112 5.63 -10.46 -4.58
C PRO A 112 4.78 -11.21 -5.61
N ALA A 113 5.03 -10.98 -6.89
CA ALA A 113 4.33 -11.65 -7.97
C ALA A 113 4.37 -13.18 -7.83
N GLY A 114 3.19 -13.81 -7.86
CA GLY A 114 3.05 -15.27 -7.76
C GLY A 114 3.07 -15.83 -6.34
N ASP A 115 3.11 -14.98 -5.31
CA ASP A 115 3.08 -15.40 -3.92
C ASP A 115 1.65 -15.42 -3.33
N SER A 116 0.99 -16.57 -3.43
CA SER A 116 -0.38 -16.75 -2.90
C SER A 116 -0.53 -16.61 -1.38
N THR A 117 0.57 -16.44 -0.65
CA THR A 117 0.59 -16.29 0.80
C THR A 117 1.22 -14.97 1.25
N ALA A 118 1.30 -13.98 0.35
CA ALA A 118 1.79 -12.64 0.60
C ALA A 118 1.05 -11.90 1.72
N CYS A 119 1.48 -10.67 2.03
CA CYS A 119 0.77 -9.80 2.94
C CYS A 119 -0.56 -9.34 2.35
N ARG A 120 -1.52 -9.06 3.25
CA ARG A 120 -2.74 -8.34 2.88
C ARG A 120 -2.44 -6.85 2.80
N TRP A 121 -2.99 -6.17 1.79
CA TRP A 121 -2.75 -4.76 1.51
C TRP A 121 -3.97 -4.06 0.90
N ALA A 122 -4.11 -2.76 1.10
CA ALA A 122 -5.10 -1.91 0.47
C ALA A 122 -4.41 -0.69 -0.15
N ALA A 123 -4.77 -0.33 -1.38
CA ALA A 123 -4.26 0.85 -2.07
C ALA A 123 -5.37 1.89 -2.18
N LEU A 124 -5.12 3.09 -1.67
CA LEU A 124 -6.12 4.14 -1.53
C LEU A 124 -5.66 5.40 -2.24
N GLN A 125 -6.48 5.95 -3.11
CA GLN A 125 -6.26 7.30 -3.62
C GLN A 125 -6.92 8.28 -2.66
N THR A 126 -6.12 9.17 -2.09
CA THR A 126 -6.55 10.10 -1.02
C THR A 126 -6.36 11.57 -1.41
N ALA A 127 -5.77 11.82 -2.58
CA ALA A 127 -5.76 13.11 -3.27
C ALA A 127 -5.52 12.86 -4.77
N GLU A 128 -5.76 13.86 -5.63
CA GLU A 128 -5.51 13.75 -7.07
C GLU A 128 -4.06 13.34 -7.37
N ASP A 129 -3.11 13.82 -6.58
CA ASP A 129 -1.67 13.61 -6.74
C ASP A 129 -1.08 12.53 -5.82
N ARG A 130 -1.91 11.76 -5.09
CA ARG A 130 -1.44 10.86 -4.02
C ARG A 130 -2.15 9.52 -3.98
N ILE A 131 -1.36 8.47 -3.84
CA ILE A 131 -1.79 7.14 -3.41
C ILE A 131 -1.12 6.75 -2.08
N ASP A 132 -1.88 6.10 -1.22
CA ASP A 132 -1.41 5.50 0.02
C ASP A 132 -1.64 3.99 -0.01
N ILE A 133 -0.61 3.21 0.28
CA ILE A 133 -0.66 1.75 0.34
C ILE A 133 -0.49 1.34 1.80
N VAL A 134 -1.48 0.63 2.32
CA VAL A 134 -1.52 0.13 3.70
C VAL A 134 -1.41 -1.39 3.66
N ALA A 135 -0.51 -1.96 4.46
CA ALA A 135 -0.39 -3.41 4.57
C ALA A 135 -0.02 -3.84 5.98
N THR A 136 -0.40 -5.06 6.36
CA THR A 136 0.13 -5.67 7.59
C THR A 136 1.33 -6.54 7.22
N VAL A 137 2.47 -6.31 7.89
CA VAL A 137 3.77 -6.94 7.54
C VAL A 137 3.88 -8.43 7.89
N VAL A 138 2.77 -9.02 8.34
CA VAL A 138 2.65 -10.46 8.54
C VAL A 138 1.85 -11.02 7.36
N ARG A 139 2.45 -12.01 6.74
CA ARG A 139 1.95 -12.74 5.59
C ARG A 139 0.76 -13.62 5.96
N GLN A 140 -0.02 -14.02 4.97
CA GLN A 140 -1.16 -14.94 5.16
C GLN A 140 -0.77 -16.33 5.69
N ASP A 141 0.52 -16.68 5.64
CA ASP A 141 1.07 -17.90 6.28
C ASP A 141 1.61 -17.66 7.71
N GLY A 142 1.44 -16.46 8.26
CA GLY A 142 1.91 -16.05 9.59
C GLY A 142 3.40 -15.74 9.71
N ARG A 143 4.18 -15.77 8.60
CA ARG A 143 5.58 -15.32 8.57
C ARG A 143 5.67 -13.81 8.39
N TRP A 144 6.82 -13.23 8.69
CA TRP A 144 7.10 -11.84 8.33
C TRP A 144 7.36 -11.70 6.84
N ALA A 145 6.90 -10.59 6.25
CA ALA A 145 7.39 -10.14 4.94
C ALA A 145 8.89 -9.81 5.00
N ARG A 146 9.57 -9.90 3.86
CA ARG A 146 11.02 -9.68 3.74
C ARG A 146 11.36 -8.20 3.52
N LEU A 147 11.04 -7.37 4.52
CA LEU A 147 11.04 -5.89 4.42
C LEU A 147 12.40 -5.22 4.59
N HIS A 148 13.49 -5.91 4.26
CA HIS A 148 14.81 -5.29 4.27
C HIS A 148 14.85 -4.18 3.20
N ASN A 149 15.31 -2.98 3.58
CA ASN A 149 15.42 -1.82 2.67
C ASN A 149 14.14 -1.49 1.89
N ASP A 150 12.96 -1.78 2.45
CA ASP A 150 11.68 -1.57 1.79
C ASP A 150 11.46 -0.12 1.33
N GLU A 151 11.90 0.88 2.10
CA GLU A 151 11.87 2.29 1.66
C GLU A 151 12.76 2.56 0.42
N VAL A 152 13.90 1.88 0.32
CA VAL A 152 14.79 2.01 -0.85
C VAL A 152 14.16 1.34 -2.07
N PHE A 153 13.59 0.14 -1.89
CA PHE A 153 12.94 -0.59 -2.97
C PHE A 153 11.66 0.10 -3.46
N ALA A 154 10.86 0.67 -2.57
CA ALA A 154 9.69 1.47 -2.94
C ALA A 154 10.08 2.69 -3.80
N ARG A 155 11.13 3.41 -3.39
CA ARG A 155 11.67 4.54 -4.19
C ARG A 155 12.20 4.08 -5.55
N PHE A 156 12.94 2.97 -5.59
CA PHE A 156 13.43 2.42 -6.85
C PHE A 156 12.30 2.03 -7.81
N ALA A 157 11.22 1.43 -7.30
CA ALA A 157 10.02 1.13 -8.09
C ALA A 157 9.39 2.41 -8.67
N CYS A 158 9.24 3.46 -7.85
CA CYS A 158 8.75 4.76 -8.31
C CYS A 158 9.65 5.37 -9.42
N GLU A 159 10.97 5.34 -9.23
CA GLU A 159 11.92 5.84 -10.24
C GLU A 159 11.86 5.04 -11.55
N LYS A 160 11.73 3.71 -11.46
CA LYS A 160 11.58 2.82 -12.61
C LYS A 160 10.28 3.12 -13.36
N PHE A 161 9.16 3.24 -12.65
CA PHE A 161 7.85 3.57 -13.21
C PHE A 161 7.88 4.92 -13.95
N SER A 162 8.43 5.96 -13.30
CA SER A 162 8.58 7.29 -13.89
C SER A 162 9.37 7.28 -15.20
N ARG A 163 10.49 6.55 -15.24
CA ARG A 163 11.31 6.39 -16.46
C ARG A 163 10.56 5.67 -17.57
N ALA A 164 9.80 4.62 -17.23
CA ALA A 164 9.01 3.86 -18.21
C ALA A 164 7.93 4.74 -18.84
N ARG A 165 7.17 5.50 -18.04
CA ARG A 165 6.16 6.45 -18.54
C ARG A 165 6.78 7.51 -19.45
N ALA A 166 7.95 8.04 -19.11
CA ALA A 166 8.66 9.02 -19.94
C ALA A 166 9.10 8.46 -21.31
N ALA A 167 9.33 7.15 -21.41
CA ALA A 167 9.66 6.48 -22.65
C ALA A 167 8.41 6.21 -23.52
N SER A 168 7.27 5.90 -22.91
CA SER A 168 6.01 5.61 -23.62
C SER A 168 5.29 6.82 -24.21
N VAL A 169 5.66 8.05 -23.80
CA VAL A 169 5.07 9.31 -24.30
C VAL A 169 5.90 9.93 -25.44
N ARG A 170 6.95 9.25 -25.91
CA ARG A 170 7.77 9.66 -27.07
C ARG A 170 7.35 8.92 -28.33
#